data_AF-A0A9R1BHQ2-F1
#
_entry.id   AF-A0A9R1BHQ2-F1
#
_cell.length_a   1.000
_cell.length_b   1.000
_cell.length_c   1.000
_cell.angle_alpha   90.00
_cell.angle_beta   90.00
_cell.angle_gamma   90.00
#
_symmetry.space_group_name_H-M   'P 1'
#
loop_
_entity.id
_entity.type
_entity.pdbx_description
1 polymer ?
#
loop_
_entity_poly.entity_id
_entity_poly.type
_entity_poly.pdbx_seq_one_letter_code
_entity_poly.pdbx_strand_id
1 'polypeptide(L)'
;MDGRRLVLHKLEKDIEQPFSNMHQLRTVITLGDSKSSCTLLPLLCTTSRYMTVLQLSGLPMEKIPDAIGDLFNLCHLGLRGSKVKMLPKTIENLSNLLTLDLYESDIHKFPSGIVKLKKLRHLFAVIVIHREGNFSKYGVRIPNGLGNLTNLQTLQALEAQDESLRHLVELRQMRSLRLWNVKGIYCGRISESLGQMRYLSSLDLNASDDSEVLLLNVCLPNLQKLRLMGRLAEGVLDESPLFQADGGQNLYSLSLLWSQLREDPLQSLSRLSNLTYLQFTGAYNGEQLAFLTGWFPKLKILYLGGLPNLSRLEIQQGAMESLEALCLHNLSSMTKVPAGIEFLMPLQYLNFREITIDFLAELRRSAIGGDRWWYTLRD
;
A
#
# COMPACT_ATOMS: atom_id res chain seq x y z
N MET A 1 -13.59 36.65 -4.84
CA MET A 1 -12.83 35.43 -5.15
C MET A 1 -11.37 35.73 -4.88
N ASP A 2 -10.67 34.98 -4.02
CA ASP A 2 -9.21 35.14 -3.85
C ASP A 2 -8.55 34.80 -5.19
N GLY A 3 -8.10 35.81 -5.93
CA GLY A 3 -7.63 35.71 -7.32
C GLY A 3 -6.40 34.83 -7.53
N ARG A 4 -5.94 34.15 -6.47
CA ARG A 4 -4.75 33.30 -6.42
C ARG A 4 -5.08 31.80 -6.44
N ARG A 5 -6.35 31.42 -6.35
CA ARG A 5 -6.78 30.01 -6.38
C ARG A 5 -7.80 29.76 -7.47
N LEU A 6 -7.52 28.79 -8.33
CA LEU A 6 -8.44 28.25 -9.32
C LEU A 6 -8.84 26.83 -8.91
N VAL A 7 -10.15 26.59 -8.83
CA VAL A 7 -10.70 25.24 -8.64
C VAL A 7 -11.56 24.92 -9.85
N LEU A 8 -11.24 23.83 -10.52
CA LEU A 8 -11.92 23.34 -11.71
C LEU A 8 -12.69 22.08 -11.31
N HIS A 9 -14.01 22.11 -11.43
CA HIS A 9 -14.84 20.95 -11.07
C HIS A 9 -15.47 20.37 -12.33
N LYS A 10 -15.35 19.04 -12.53
CA LYS A 10 -15.94 18.31 -13.67
C LYS A 10 -15.72 19.03 -15.00
N LEU A 11 -14.50 19.01 -15.52
CA LEU A 11 -14.23 19.53 -16.86
C LEU A 11 -15.03 18.69 -17.89
N GLU A 12 -16.17 19.21 -18.32
CA GLU A 12 -16.99 18.61 -19.39
C GLU A 12 -16.54 19.07 -20.79
N LYS A 13 -15.85 20.22 -20.84
CA LYS A 13 -15.23 20.79 -22.03
C LYS A 13 -13.85 21.30 -21.65
N ASP A 14 -12.93 21.27 -22.60
CA ASP A 14 -11.60 21.86 -22.43
C ASP A 14 -11.75 23.35 -22.12
N ILE A 15 -10.94 23.86 -21.19
CA ILE A 15 -10.87 25.31 -20.98
C ILE A 15 -9.97 25.84 -22.08
N GLU A 16 -10.51 26.58 -23.03
CA GLU A 16 -9.74 27.01 -24.21
C GLU A 16 -9.21 28.44 -24.12
N GLN A 17 -9.77 29.27 -23.22
CA GLN A 17 -9.46 30.70 -23.20
C GLN A 17 -8.68 31.15 -21.96
N PRO A 18 -7.60 31.96 -22.15
CA PRO A 18 -6.92 32.64 -21.06
C PRO A 18 -7.86 33.58 -20.31
N PHE A 19 -7.60 33.81 -19.02
CA PHE A 19 -8.37 34.76 -18.21
C PHE A 19 -7.45 35.73 -17.44
N SER A 20 -7.97 36.92 -17.16
CA SER A 20 -7.18 38.14 -16.86
C SER A 20 -6.27 38.10 -15.62
N ASN A 21 -6.35 37.06 -14.79
CA ASN A 21 -5.61 36.93 -13.53
C ASN A 21 -4.76 35.66 -13.41
N MET A 22 -4.51 34.93 -14.50
CA MET A 22 -3.69 33.70 -14.46
C MET A 22 -2.32 33.92 -13.80
N HIS A 23 -1.66 35.05 -14.07
CA HIS A 23 -0.35 35.38 -13.50
C HIS A 23 -0.31 35.45 -11.96
N GLN A 24 -1.46 35.59 -11.30
CA GLN A 24 -1.57 35.65 -9.83
C GLN A 24 -1.81 34.27 -9.20
N LEU A 25 -2.07 33.24 -10.01
CA LEU A 25 -2.41 31.91 -9.51
C LEU A 25 -1.25 31.30 -8.74
N ARG A 26 -1.56 30.88 -7.52
CA ARG A 26 -0.68 30.12 -6.62
C ARG A 26 -1.13 28.67 -6.48
N THR A 27 -2.40 28.40 -6.76
CA THR A 27 -3.02 27.09 -6.59
C THR A 27 -4.00 26.82 -7.73
N VAL A 28 -3.81 25.70 -8.40
CA VAL A 28 -4.78 25.14 -9.35
C VAL A 28 -5.14 23.74 -8.88
N ILE A 29 -6.44 23.46 -8.73
CA ILE A 29 -6.95 22.17 -8.29
C ILE A 29 -8.07 21.72 -9.23
N THR A 30 -7.98 20.51 -9.75
CA THR A 30 -9.08 19.82 -10.41
C THR A 30 -9.80 18.89 -9.43
N LEU A 31 -11.12 18.87 -9.50
CA LEU A 31 -11.98 18.04 -8.67
C LEU A 31 -12.91 17.18 -9.54
N GLY A 32 -12.84 15.87 -9.33
CA GLY A 32 -13.65 14.87 -10.03
C GLY A 32 -12.97 14.29 -11.28
N ASP A 33 -13.46 13.15 -11.72
CA ASP A 33 -13.01 12.51 -12.95
C ASP A 33 -13.50 13.33 -14.14
N SER A 34 -12.55 13.79 -14.96
CA SER A 34 -12.82 14.60 -16.13
C SER A 34 -12.71 13.75 -17.38
N LYS A 35 -13.59 13.98 -18.37
CA LYS A 35 -13.41 13.41 -19.71
C LYS A 35 -12.53 14.30 -20.60
N SER A 36 -12.35 15.55 -20.20
CA SER A 36 -11.64 16.58 -20.94
C SER A 36 -10.23 16.80 -20.40
N SER A 37 -9.34 17.24 -21.28
CA SER A 37 -7.94 17.51 -20.99
C SER A 37 -7.74 18.95 -20.51
N CYS A 38 -6.60 19.26 -19.88
CA CYS A 38 -6.27 20.64 -19.51
C CYS A 38 -5.39 21.28 -20.59
N THR A 39 -6.00 21.74 -21.68
CA THR A 39 -5.28 22.37 -22.81
C THR A 39 -4.56 23.67 -22.42
N LEU A 40 -5.01 24.37 -21.38
CA LEU A 40 -4.32 25.55 -20.83
C LEU A 40 -3.09 25.24 -19.98
N LEU A 41 -2.77 23.97 -19.69
CA LEU A 41 -1.65 23.63 -18.82
C LEU A 41 -0.31 24.28 -19.26
N PRO A 42 0.08 24.28 -20.55
CA PRO A 42 1.30 24.97 -20.98
C PRO A 42 1.25 26.48 -20.69
N LEU A 43 0.11 27.12 -20.91
CA LEU A 43 -0.06 28.55 -20.66
C LEU A 43 -0.06 28.86 -19.15
N LEU A 44 -0.71 28.03 -18.34
CA LEU A 44 -0.68 28.15 -16.88
C LEU A 44 0.75 28.06 -16.35
N CYS A 45 1.53 27.09 -16.82
CA CYS A 45 2.91 26.91 -16.39
C CYS A 45 3.81 28.12 -16.73
N THR A 46 3.64 28.71 -17.91
CA THR A 46 4.46 29.86 -18.35
C THR A 46 4.04 31.19 -17.71
N THR A 47 2.75 31.36 -17.42
CA THR A 47 2.19 32.62 -16.89
C THR A 47 2.18 32.69 -15.37
N SER A 48 1.93 31.58 -14.68
CA SER A 48 1.66 31.53 -13.24
C SER A 48 2.93 31.18 -12.45
N ARG A 49 4.00 31.97 -12.59
CA ARG A 49 5.35 31.65 -12.03
C ARG A 49 5.40 31.54 -10.49
N TYR A 50 4.38 32.05 -9.79
CA TYR A 50 4.24 31.93 -8.34
C TYR A 50 3.40 30.72 -7.91
N MET A 51 3.08 29.80 -8.82
CA MET A 51 2.35 28.58 -8.51
C MET A 51 3.12 27.72 -7.53
N THR A 52 2.43 27.30 -6.47
CA THR A 52 2.95 26.44 -5.39
C THR A 52 2.27 25.08 -5.37
N VAL A 53 1.02 25.01 -5.84
CA VAL A 53 0.21 23.78 -5.88
C VAL A 53 -0.43 23.65 -7.25
N LEU A 54 -0.15 22.52 -7.91
CA LEU A 54 -0.78 22.10 -9.15
C LEU A 54 -1.33 20.70 -8.95
N GLN A 55 -2.64 20.61 -8.77
CA GLN A 55 -3.35 19.35 -8.56
C GLN A 55 -4.25 19.08 -9.76
N LEU A 56 -3.89 18.08 -10.55
CA LEU A 56 -4.50 17.70 -11.82
C LEU A 56 -4.96 16.22 -11.80
N SER A 57 -5.33 15.73 -10.62
CA SER A 57 -5.76 14.33 -10.44
C SER A 57 -7.03 14.03 -11.25
N GLY A 58 -7.12 12.81 -11.79
CA GLY A 58 -8.28 12.30 -12.54
C GLY A 58 -8.45 12.89 -13.95
N LEU A 59 -7.48 13.67 -14.45
CA LEU A 59 -7.51 14.16 -15.83
C LEU A 59 -6.90 13.13 -16.80
N PRO A 60 -7.47 12.90 -17.99
CA PRO A 60 -6.99 11.93 -18.98
C PRO A 60 -5.75 12.43 -19.76
N MET A 61 -4.84 13.12 -19.09
CA MET A 61 -3.63 13.70 -19.70
C MET A 61 -2.57 12.63 -19.90
N GLU A 62 -2.03 12.52 -21.11
CA GLU A 62 -0.95 11.58 -21.41
C GLU A 62 0.46 12.16 -21.21
N LYS A 63 0.58 13.49 -21.26
CA LYS A 63 1.86 14.21 -21.21
C LYS A 63 1.73 15.46 -20.35
N ILE A 64 2.84 15.82 -19.73
CA ILE A 64 3.03 17.11 -19.05
C ILE A 64 3.95 17.97 -19.93
N PRO A 65 3.62 19.25 -20.18
CA PRO A 65 4.43 20.10 -21.04
C PRO A 65 5.77 20.44 -20.39
N ASP A 66 6.80 20.67 -21.20
CA ASP A 66 8.13 21.09 -20.72
C ASP A 66 8.08 22.38 -19.87
N ALA A 67 7.11 23.26 -20.16
CA ALA A 67 6.85 24.48 -19.39
C ALA A 67 6.61 24.22 -17.89
N ILE A 68 6.29 22.99 -17.46
CA ILE A 68 6.19 22.67 -16.03
C ILE A 68 7.45 23.08 -15.25
N GLY A 69 8.62 23.00 -15.87
CA GLY A 69 9.89 23.39 -15.25
C GLY A 69 10.01 24.89 -14.95
N ASP A 70 9.14 25.73 -15.51
CA ASP A 70 9.11 27.18 -15.22
C ASP A 70 8.46 27.48 -13.87
N LEU A 71 7.74 26.51 -13.30
CA LEU A 71 7.10 26.62 -11.99
C LEU A 71 8.09 26.37 -10.85
N PHE A 72 9.15 27.19 -10.78
CA PHE A 72 10.22 27.05 -9.78
C PHE A 72 9.71 27.01 -8.32
N ASN A 73 8.60 27.70 -8.02
CA ASN A 73 7.99 27.75 -6.69
C ASN A 73 7.07 26.56 -6.37
N LEU A 74 6.91 25.61 -7.30
CA LEU A 74 5.98 24.50 -7.14
C LEU A 74 6.46 23.58 -6.02
N CYS A 75 5.61 23.41 -5.01
CA CYS A 75 5.83 22.53 -3.87
C CYS A 75 5.04 21.22 -4.01
N HIS A 76 3.93 21.24 -4.73
CA HIS A 76 3.06 20.07 -4.93
C HIS A 76 2.66 19.91 -6.39
N LEU A 77 2.96 18.76 -6.97
CA LEU A 77 2.47 18.32 -8.27
C LEU A 77 1.67 17.02 -8.11
N GLY A 78 0.36 17.10 -8.28
CA GLY A 78 -0.54 15.95 -8.21
C GLY A 78 -1.09 15.57 -9.58
N LEU A 79 -0.88 14.31 -9.95
CA LEU A 79 -1.22 13.68 -11.23
C LEU A 79 -1.83 12.29 -11.02
N ARG A 80 -2.38 12.03 -9.83
CA ARG A 80 -2.99 10.75 -9.48
C ARG A 80 -4.16 10.43 -10.42
N GLY A 81 -4.27 9.17 -10.86
CA GLY A 81 -5.37 8.75 -11.74
C GLY A 81 -5.32 9.42 -13.13
N SER A 82 -4.20 10.04 -13.51
CA SER A 82 -4.00 10.57 -14.85
C SER A 82 -3.43 9.51 -15.80
N LYS A 83 -3.32 9.81 -17.10
CA LYS A 83 -2.72 8.88 -18.08
C LYS A 83 -1.26 9.21 -18.40
N VAL A 84 -0.57 9.92 -17.50
CA VAL A 84 0.77 10.46 -17.77
C VAL A 84 1.78 9.33 -17.88
N LYS A 85 2.31 9.12 -19.10
CA LYS A 85 3.25 8.02 -19.40
C LYS A 85 4.71 8.36 -19.07
N MET A 86 5.04 9.65 -19.12
CA MET A 86 6.39 10.17 -18.92
C MET A 86 6.34 11.59 -18.35
N LEU A 87 7.32 11.92 -17.52
CA LEU A 87 7.60 13.30 -17.11
C LEU A 87 8.62 13.96 -18.06
N PRO A 88 8.50 15.27 -18.33
CA PRO A 88 9.49 16.00 -19.12
C PRO A 88 10.83 16.12 -18.38
N LYS A 89 11.92 16.33 -19.13
CA LYS A 89 13.26 16.51 -18.53
C LYS A 89 13.30 17.72 -17.58
N THR A 90 12.55 18.77 -17.93
CA THR A 90 12.44 20.03 -17.17
C THR A 90 11.85 19.87 -15.77
N ILE A 91 11.31 18.69 -15.41
CA ILE A 91 10.92 18.39 -14.02
C ILE A 91 12.08 18.62 -13.05
N GLU A 92 13.33 18.48 -13.52
CA GLU A 92 14.54 18.72 -12.72
C GLU A 92 14.69 20.15 -12.21
N ASN A 93 13.98 21.12 -12.81
CA ASN A 93 13.99 22.52 -12.41
C ASN A 93 13.07 22.81 -11.21
N LEU A 94 12.21 21.86 -10.83
CA LEU A 94 11.28 22.00 -9.70
C LEU A 94 11.98 21.81 -8.34
N SER A 95 13.04 22.59 -8.10
CA SER A 95 13.91 22.43 -6.92
C SER A 95 13.20 22.64 -5.56
N ASN A 96 12.00 23.23 -5.56
CA ASN A 96 11.14 23.40 -4.39
C ASN A 96 10.08 22.31 -4.21
N LEU A 97 10.03 21.31 -5.09
CA LEU A 97 9.01 20.27 -5.04
C LEU A 97 9.17 19.42 -3.77
N LEU A 98 8.09 19.34 -3.00
CA LEU A 98 7.97 18.53 -1.79
C LEU A 98 7.18 17.25 -2.06
N THR A 99 6.16 17.32 -2.92
CA THR A 99 5.28 16.20 -3.23
C THR A 99 5.14 16.02 -4.73
N LEU A 100 5.40 14.80 -5.21
CA LEU A 100 5.05 14.33 -6.54
C LEU A 100 4.15 13.10 -6.42
N ASP A 101 2.88 13.26 -6.77
CA ASP A 101 1.90 12.17 -6.76
C ASP A 101 1.54 11.74 -8.19
N LEU A 102 2.02 10.57 -8.58
CA LEU A 102 1.75 9.87 -9.84
C LEU A 102 1.06 8.52 -9.58
N TYR A 103 0.43 8.35 -8.43
CA TYR A 103 -0.22 7.09 -8.08
C TYR A 103 -1.34 6.78 -9.07
N GLU A 104 -1.42 5.54 -9.55
CA GLU A 104 -2.37 5.12 -10.58
C GLU A 104 -2.33 6.03 -11.82
N SER A 105 -1.13 6.47 -12.19
CA SER A 105 -0.86 6.98 -13.53
C SER A 105 -0.25 5.91 -14.41
N ASP A 106 -0.18 6.16 -15.71
CA ASP A 106 0.46 5.26 -16.68
C ASP A 106 2.00 5.45 -16.74
N ILE A 107 2.61 6.01 -15.68
CA ILE A 107 4.04 6.31 -15.64
C ILE A 107 4.86 5.02 -15.71
N HIS A 108 5.77 4.89 -16.68
CA HIS A 108 6.61 3.69 -16.82
C HIS A 108 8.06 3.90 -16.38
N LYS A 109 8.55 5.15 -16.39
CA LYS A 109 9.92 5.51 -16.02
C LYS A 109 10.02 6.93 -15.52
N PHE A 110 10.94 7.18 -14.59
CA PHE A 110 11.32 8.54 -14.22
C PHE A 110 12.46 9.07 -15.10
N PRO A 111 12.47 10.38 -15.43
CA PRO A 111 13.63 11.02 -16.05
C PRO A 111 14.79 11.06 -15.06
N SER A 112 16.04 11.05 -15.57
CA SER A 112 17.26 11.08 -14.74
C SER A 112 17.30 12.27 -13.78
N GLY A 113 16.70 13.39 -14.14
CA GLY A 113 16.62 14.59 -13.31
C GLY A 113 15.78 14.46 -12.03
N ILE A 114 15.00 13.38 -11.84
CA ILE A 114 14.18 13.20 -10.63
C ILE A 114 15.02 13.21 -9.35
N VAL A 115 16.26 12.70 -9.42
CA VAL A 115 17.18 12.64 -8.27
C VAL A 115 17.77 13.99 -7.90
N LYS A 116 17.51 15.05 -8.69
CA LYS A 116 17.92 16.43 -8.39
C LYS A 116 16.93 17.15 -7.47
N LEU A 117 15.74 16.58 -7.24
CA LEU A 117 14.69 17.16 -6.40
C LEU A 117 14.99 16.97 -4.91
N LYS A 118 16.05 17.59 -4.40
CA LYS A 118 16.58 17.38 -3.05
C LYS A 118 15.61 17.72 -1.92
N LYS A 119 14.58 18.54 -2.17
CA LYS A 119 13.54 18.89 -1.19
C LYS A 119 12.36 17.92 -1.20
N LEU A 120 12.33 16.95 -2.12
CA LEU A 120 11.23 16.00 -2.25
C LEU A 120 11.08 15.18 -0.98
N ARG A 121 9.86 15.15 -0.44
CA ARG A 121 9.48 14.43 0.78
C ARG A 121 8.56 13.26 0.46
N HIS A 122 7.72 13.39 -0.56
CA HIS A 122 6.74 12.37 -0.90
C HIS A 122 6.77 12.08 -2.40
N LEU A 123 7.04 10.82 -2.74
CA LEU A 123 7.01 10.30 -4.09
C LEU A 123 6.09 9.07 -4.16
N PHE A 124 4.99 9.23 -4.89
CA PHE A 124 4.03 8.16 -5.15
C PHE A 124 4.02 7.84 -6.64
N ALA A 125 4.21 6.58 -7.01
CA ALA A 125 4.02 6.12 -8.38
C ALA A 125 3.86 4.60 -8.40
N VAL A 126 3.02 4.08 -9.27
CA VAL A 126 2.90 2.64 -9.46
C VAL A 126 2.59 2.39 -10.92
N ILE A 127 3.28 1.44 -11.53
CA ILE A 127 2.94 0.97 -12.87
C ILE A 127 1.73 0.05 -12.72
N VAL A 128 0.66 0.34 -13.46
CA VAL A 128 -0.50 -0.55 -13.55
C VAL A 128 -0.52 -1.17 -14.93
N ILE A 129 -0.54 -2.50 -15.01
CA ILE A 129 -0.66 -3.24 -16.26
C ILE A 129 -1.99 -3.98 -16.26
N HIS A 130 -2.86 -3.64 -17.22
CA HIS A 130 -4.13 -4.34 -17.43
C HIS A 130 -3.92 -5.53 -18.38
N ARG A 131 -4.40 -6.71 -17.98
CA ARG A 131 -4.42 -7.94 -18.81
C ARG A 131 -5.74 -8.66 -18.59
N GLU A 132 -6.53 -8.83 -19.65
CA GLU A 132 -7.71 -9.72 -19.72
C GLU A 132 -8.58 -9.72 -18.44
N GLY A 133 -9.15 -8.55 -18.09
CA GLY A 133 -10.03 -8.42 -16.92
C GLY A 133 -9.33 -8.35 -15.56
N ASN A 134 -8.00 -8.48 -15.52
CA ASN A 134 -7.19 -8.33 -14.32
C ASN A 134 -6.21 -7.16 -14.45
N PHE A 135 -5.63 -6.72 -13.33
CA PHE A 135 -4.59 -5.70 -13.30
C PHE A 135 -3.48 -6.06 -12.30
N SER A 136 -2.24 -5.78 -12.69
CA SER A 136 -1.06 -5.97 -11.85
C SER A 136 -0.40 -4.63 -11.56
N LYS A 137 0.09 -4.47 -10.33
CA LYS A 137 0.79 -3.26 -9.87
C LYS A 137 2.28 -3.55 -9.72
N TYR A 138 3.14 -2.64 -10.17
CA TYR A 138 4.60 -2.73 -10.06
C TYR A 138 5.24 -1.41 -9.64
N GLY A 139 6.45 -1.49 -9.12
CA GLY A 139 7.29 -0.32 -8.88
C GLY A 139 7.77 0.32 -10.19
N VAL A 140 8.24 1.55 -10.08
CA VAL A 140 8.94 2.31 -11.10
C VAL A 140 10.43 2.34 -10.76
N ARG A 141 11.27 2.21 -11.78
CA ARG A 141 12.73 2.35 -11.62
C ARG A 141 13.10 3.79 -11.32
N ILE A 142 13.82 4.00 -10.22
CA ILE A 142 14.46 5.28 -9.92
C ILE A 142 15.87 5.28 -10.50
N PRO A 143 16.26 6.28 -11.30
CA PRO A 143 17.61 6.43 -11.82
C PRO A 143 18.68 6.49 -10.72
N ASN A 144 19.94 6.31 -11.12
CA ASN A 144 21.09 6.41 -10.21
C ASN A 144 21.08 7.76 -9.47
N GLY A 145 21.36 7.71 -8.16
CA GLY A 145 21.30 8.89 -7.29
C GLY A 145 20.09 8.94 -6.36
N LEU A 146 19.38 7.82 -6.13
CA LEU A 146 18.32 7.75 -5.10
C LEU A 146 18.77 8.35 -3.75
N GLY A 147 20.02 8.10 -3.34
CA GLY A 147 20.60 8.62 -2.11
C GLY A 147 20.69 10.15 -2.02
N ASN A 148 20.51 10.89 -3.12
CA ASN A 148 20.43 12.36 -3.11
C ASN A 148 19.12 12.87 -2.51
N LEU A 149 18.09 12.02 -2.45
CA LEU A 149 16.75 12.37 -1.99
C LEU A 149 16.60 12.16 -0.48
N THR A 150 17.57 12.63 0.31
CA THR A 150 17.69 12.38 1.76
C THR A 150 16.53 12.93 2.60
N ASN A 151 15.75 13.87 2.06
CA ASN A 151 14.53 14.40 2.69
C ASN A 151 13.28 13.55 2.46
N LEU A 152 13.38 12.43 1.72
CA LEU A 152 12.24 11.55 1.48
C LEU A 152 11.71 10.95 2.78
N GLN A 153 10.40 11.08 2.95
CA GLN A 153 9.62 10.54 4.06
C GLN A 153 8.64 9.48 3.55
N THR A 154 8.23 9.56 2.30
CA THR A 154 7.33 8.57 1.68
C THR A 154 7.85 8.20 0.30
N LEU A 155 8.11 6.92 0.11
CA LEU A 155 8.51 6.35 -1.17
C LEU A 155 7.61 5.16 -1.48
N GLN A 156 6.56 5.40 -2.28
CA GLN A 156 5.65 4.38 -2.76
C GLN A 156 5.79 4.22 -4.26
N ALA A 157 6.99 3.88 -4.71
CA ALA A 157 7.30 3.74 -6.13
C ALA A 157 8.46 2.79 -6.43
N LEU A 158 9.24 2.35 -5.45
CA LEU A 158 10.57 1.83 -5.77
C LEU A 158 10.53 0.38 -6.24
N GLU A 159 10.96 0.14 -7.49
CA GLU A 159 11.39 -1.18 -7.95
C GLU A 159 12.81 -1.47 -7.44
N ALA A 160 12.97 -2.57 -6.70
CA ALA A 160 14.23 -3.01 -6.14
C ALA A 160 15.22 -3.39 -7.26
N GLN A 161 16.39 -2.74 -7.24
CA GLN A 161 17.52 -2.99 -8.12
C GLN A 161 18.81 -2.84 -7.31
N ASP A 162 19.90 -3.46 -7.75
CA ASP A 162 21.16 -3.38 -7.01
C ASP A 162 21.62 -1.94 -6.74
N GLU A 163 21.63 -1.08 -7.76
CA GLU A 163 22.05 0.31 -7.64
C GLU A 163 21.12 1.14 -6.75
N SER A 164 19.79 0.96 -6.86
CA SER A 164 18.85 1.71 -6.01
C SER A 164 18.97 1.28 -4.54
N LEU A 165 19.13 -0.01 -4.28
CA LEU A 165 19.24 -0.55 -2.93
C LEU A 165 20.57 -0.19 -2.25
N ARG A 166 21.67 0.01 -2.99
CA ARG A 166 22.96 0.50 -2.44
C ARG A 166 22.83 1.86 -1.76
N HIS A 167 21.91 2.69 -2.24
CA HIS A 167 21.70 4.05 -1.74
C HIS A 167 20.48 4.18 -0.82
N LEU A 168 19.74 3.09 -0.58
CA LEU A 168 18.55 3.11 0.27
C LEU A 168 18.88 3.49 1.72
N VAL A 169 20.09 3.13 2.18
CA VAL A 169 20.63 3.45 3.52
C VAL A 169 20.72 4.97 3.80
N GLU A 170 20.80 5.81 2.76
CA GLU A 170 20.86 7.27 2.90
C GLU A 170 19.50 7.89 3.27
N LEU A 171 18.40 7.18 3.06
CA LEU A 171 17.03 7.70 3.24
C LEU A 171 16.56 7.64 4.70
N ARG A 172 17.29 8.29 5.60
CA ARG A 172 17.08 8.22 7.06
C ARG A 172 15.79 8.89 7.55
N GLN A 173 15.18 9.75 6.73
CA GLN A 173 13.92 10.44 7.04
C GLN A 173 12.67 9.61 6.69
N MET A 174 12.85 8.38 6.19
CA MET A 174 11.76 7.54 5.72
C MET A 174 10.75 7.21 6.82
N ARG A 175 9.47 7.34 6.47
CA ARG A 175 8.30 7.01 7.31
C ARG A 175 7.43 5.94 6.69
N SER A 176 7.31 5.95 5.36
CA SER A 176 6.57 4.94 4.61
C SER A 176 7.35 4.50 3.37
N LEU A 177 7.69 3.22 3.33
CA LEU A 177 8.43 2.61 2.24
C LEU A 177 7.63 1.46 1.64
N ARG A 178 7.45 1.50 0.31
CA ARG A 178 6.97 0.35 -0.46
C ARG A 178 8.04 -0.06 -1.47
N LEU A 179 8.49 -1.31 -1.38
CA LEU A 179 9.39 -1.93 -2.35
C LEU A 179 8.65 -2.98 -3.18
N TRP A 180 8.92 -2.96 -4.46
CA TRP A 180 8.46 -3.94 -5.44
C TRP A 180 9.63 -4.73 -5.99
N ASN A 181 9.35 -5.91 -6.55
CA ASN A 181 10.34 -6.74 -7.22
C ASN A 181 11.49 -7.16 -6.28
N VAL A 182 11.19 -7.42 -5.01
CA VAL A 182 12.18 -7.78 -3.99
C VAL A 182 12.58 -9.24 -4.15
N LYS A 183 13.87 -9.48 -4.34
CA LYS A 183 14.46 -10.83 -4.36
C LYS A 183 15.05 -11.19 -3.00
N GLY A 184 15.14 -12.47 -2.68
CA GLY A 184 15.74 -12.98 -1.45
C GLY A 184 17.16 -12.45 -1.25
N ILE A 185 17.95 -12.37 -2.32
CA ILE A 185 19.32 -11.82 -2.33
C ILE A 185 19.40 -10.35 -1.84
N TYR A 186 18.31 -9.60 -1.89
CA TYR A 186 18.27 -8.20 -1.46
C TYR A 186 17.92 -8.03 0.02
N CYS A 187 17.40 -9.06 0.68
CA CYS A 187 16.84 -8.95 2.02
C CYS A 187 17.87 -8.51 3.07
N GLY A 188 19.12 -8.95 2.97
CA GLY A 188 20.21 -8.50 3.86
C GLY A 188 20.47 -6.99 3.76
N ARG A 189 20.63 -6.48 2.53
CA ARG A 189 20.86 -5.04 2.26
C ARG A 189 19.65 -4.19 2.64
N ILE A 190 18.44 -4.70 2.38
CA ILE A 190 17.19 -4.05 2.80
C ILE A 190 17.15 -3.96 4.33
N SER A 191 17.44 -5.05 5.04
CA SER A 191 17.45 -5.08 6.51
C SER A 191 18.45 -4.06 7.10
N GLU A 192 19.66 -3.98 6.54
CA GLU A 192 20.66 -2.98 6.94
C GLU A 192 20.16 -1.54 6.73
N SER A 193 19.56 -1.28 5.56
CA SER A 193 19.01 0.05 5.24
C SER A 193 17.84 0.42 6.16
N LEU A 194 16.93 -0.53 6.42
CA LEU A 194 15.78 -0.33 7.31
C LEU A 194 16.22 -0.02 8.75
N GLY A 195 17.33 -0.62 9.22
CA GLY A 195 17.90 -0.33 10.54
C GLY A 195 18.33 1.14 10.73
N GLN A 196 18.57 1.87 9.64
CA GLN A 196 18.90 3.31 9.69
C GLN A 196 17.65 4.22 9.68
N MET A 197 16.47 3.69 9.36
CA MET A 197 15.22 4.45 9.18
C MET A 197 14.44 4.54 10.50
N ARG A 198 14.93 5.37 11.43
CA ARG A 198 14.36 5.48 12.79
C ARG A 198 12.91 5.98 12.84
N TYR A 199 12.42 6.63 11.77
CA TYR A 199 11.05 7.15 11.70
C TYR A 199 10.08 6.25 10.92
N LEU A 200 10.54 5.07 10.48
CA LEU A 200 9.74 4.17 9.66
C LEU A 200 8.54 3.64 10.45
N SER A 201 7.34 3.97 9.97
CA SER A 201 6.08 3.53 10.58
C SER A 201 5.27 2.62 9.64
N SER A 202 5.56 2.60 8.35
CA SER A 202 4.87 1.76 7.37
C SER A 202 5.85 1.09 6.41
N LEU A 203 5.80 -0.23 6.31
CA LEU A 203 6.62 -1.03 5.40
C LEU A 203 5.73 -1.95 4.57
N ASP A 204 5.94 -1.92 3.25
CA ASP A 204 5.26 -2.80 2.29
C ASP A 204 6.31 -3.41 1.36
N LEU A 205 6.53 -4.73 1.45
CA LEU A 205 7.49 -5.46 0.62
C LEU A 205 6.76 -6.45 -0.26
N ASN A 206 7.05 -6.41 -1.56
CA ASN A 206 6.46 -7.27 -2.57
C ASN A 206 7.60 -8.04 -3.25
N ALA A 207 7.63 -9.35 -3.08
CA ALA A 207 8.57 -10.25 -3.74
C ALA A 207 8.48 -10.11 -5.27
N SER A 208 9.55 -10.46 -5.98
CA SER A 208 9.51 -10.47 -7.45
C SER A 208 8.59 -11.53 -8.01
N ASP A 209 8.58 -12.70 -7.37
CA ASP A 209 7.82 -13.88 -7.78
C ASP A 209 7.65 -14.83 -6.58
N ASP A 210 7.01 -15.97 -6.82
CA ASP A 210 6.69 -16.99 -5.82
C ASP A 210 7.87 -17.89 -5.43
N SER A 211 8.98 -17.84 -6.18
CA SER A 211 10.18 -18.61 -5.91
C SER A 211 11.10 -17.92 -4.90
N GLU A 212 11.05 -16.59 -4.85
CA GLU A 212 11.87 -15.78 -3.94
C GLU A 212 11.42 -15.92 -2.48
N VAL A 213 12.38 -16.19 -1.60
CA VAL A 213 12.16 -16.32 -0.16
C VAL A 213 12.62 -15.04 0.54
N LEU A 214 11.70 -14.37 1.23
CA LEU A 214 11.99 -13.15 1.98
C LEU A 214 12.40 -13.48 3.42
N LEU A 215 13.55 -12.93 3.85
CA LEU A 215 14.07 -13.05 5.20
C LEU A 215 14.47 -11.66 5.73
N LEU A 216 13.59 -11.04 6.52
CA LEU A 216 13.89 -9.77 7.17
C LEU A 216 14.37 -10.03 8.59
N ASN A 217 15.64 -9.74 8.85
CA ASN A 217 16.23 -9.84 10.17
C ASN A 217 16.62 -8.44 10.67
N VAL A 218 15.61 -7.69 11.13
CA VAL A 218 15.77 -6.30 11.57
C VAL A 218 14.76 -5.97 12.66
N CYS A 219 15.18 -5.22 13.67
CA CYS A 219 14.28 -4.67 14.69
C CYS A 219 13.76 -3.29 14.23
N LEU A 220 12.44 -3.12 14.17
CA LEU A 220 11.79 -1.90 13.71
C LEU A 220 10.81 -1.36 14.75
N PRO A 221 11.29 -0.80 15.87
CA PRO A 221 10.47 -0.52 17.05
C PRO A 221 9.35 0.49 16.80
N ASN A 222 9.48 1.37 15.79
CA ASN A 222 8.47 2.38 15.45
C ASN A 222 7.48 1.91 14.36
N LEU A 223 7.60 0.67 13.90
CA LEU A 223 6.77 0.14 12.83
C LEU A 223 5.33 -0.07 13.33
N GLN A 224 4.38 0.48 12.57
CA GLN A 224 2.96 0.47 12.88
C GLN A 224 2.16 -0.37 11.88
N LYS A 225 2.59 -0.37 10.62
CA LYS A 225 1.97 -1.14 9.52
C LYS A 225 3.02 -1.96 8.79
N LEU A 226 2.75 -3.25 8.65
CA LEU A 226 3.60 -4.18 7.92
C LEU A 226 2.75 -4.95 6.92
N ARG A 227 3.16 -4.89 5.65
CA ARG A 227 2.61 -5.71 4.58
C ARG A 227 3.74 -6.48 3.91
N LEU A 228 3.64 -7.80 3.91
CA LEU A 228 4.59 -8.69 3.25
C LEU A 228 3.84 -9.52 2.21
N MET A 229 4.24 -9.38 0.95
CA MET A 229 3.72 -10.11 -0.19
C MET A 229 4.81 -10.99 -0.78
N GLY A 230 4.59 -12.31 -0.77
CA GLY A 230 5.55 -13.32 -1.24
C GLY A 230 6.00 -14.27 -0.14
N ARG A 231 6.69 -15.34 -0.53
CA ARG A 231 7.08 -16.45 0.35
C ARG A 231 8.03 -15.97 1.46
N LEU A 232 7.75 -16.39 2.68
CA LEU A 232 8.58 -16.10 3.85
C LEU A 232 9.49 -17.27 4.18
N ALA A 233 10.68 -16.99 4.73
CA ALA A 233 11.56 -18.00 5.26
C ALA A 233 10.90 -18.76 6.43
N GLU A 234 11.21 -20.05 6.55
CA GLU A 234 10.75 -20.88 7.67
C GLU A 234 11.31 -20.34 9.00
N GLY A 235 10.51 -20.39 10.07
CA GLY A 235 10.89 -19.85 11.38
C GLY A 235 10.96 -18.32 11.47
N VAL A 236 10.75 -17.56 10.38
CA VAL A 236 10.96 -16.09 10.40
C VAL A 236 10.09 -15.36 11.43
N LEU A 237 8.89 -15.86 11.69
CA LEU A 237 7.97 -15.26 12.67
C LEU A 237 8.43 -15.50 14.11
N ASP A 238 9.22 -16.54 14.36
CA ASP A 238 9.76 -16.91 15.68
C ASP A 238 11.17 -16.37 15.92
N GLU A 239 11.97 -16.26 14.86
CA GLU A 239 13.39 -15.90 14.96
C GLU A 239 13.65 -14.42 14.71
N SER A 240 12.88 -13.76 13.84
CA SER A 240 13.15 -12.38 13.47
C SER A 240 12.81 -11.41 14.62
N PRO A 241 13.71 -10.48 14.96
CA PRO A 241 13.43 -9.40 15.91
C PRO A 241 12.21 -8.56 15.54
N LEU A 242 11.82 -8.54 14.26
CA LEU A 242 10.66 -7.80 13.75
C LEU A 242 9.34 -8.26 14.39
N PHE A 243 9.22 -9.55 14.68
CA PHE A 243 8.02 -10.17 15.24
C PHE A 243 8.14 -10.44 16.74
N GLN A 244 9.27 -10.07 17.36
CA GLN A 244 9.45 -10.12 18.80
C GLN A 244 8.87 -8.88 19.48
N ALA A 245 8.69 -8.96 20.80
CA ALA A 245 8.09 -7.89 21.60
C ALA A 245 8.79 -6.53 21.36
N ASP A 246 10.12 -6.48 21.31
CA ASP A 246 10.85 -5.21 21.16
C ASP A 246 10.70 -4.57 19.77
N GLY A 247 10.57 -5.38 18.72
CA GLY A 247 10.47 -4.90 17.34
C GLY A 247 9.04 -4.71 16.84
N GLY A 248 8.08 -5.48 17.36
CA GLY A 248 6.69 -5.50 16.89
C GLY A 248 5.69 -4.81 17.82
N GLN A 249 6.13 -4.26 18.94
CA GLN A 249 5.24 -3.68 19.96
C GLN A 249 4.31 -2.59 19.42
N ASN A 250 4.76 -1.74 18.49
CA ASN A 250 3.92 -0.67 17.93
C ASN A 250 3.07 -1.12 16.73
N LEU A 251 3.20 -2.37 16.30
CA LEU A 251 2.52 -2.89 15.13
C LEU A 251 1.03 -3.10 15.44
N TYR A 252 0.17 -2.34 14.76
CA TYR A 252 -1.28 -2.50 14.88
C TYR A 252 -1.92 -3.08 13.61
N SER A 253 -1.19 -3.15 12.50
CA SER A 253 -1.68 -3.67 11.22
C SER A 253 -0.66 -4.59 10.59
N LEU A 254 -1.03 -5.86 10.43
CA LEU A 254 -0.21 -6.87 9.77
C LEU A 254 -0.99 -7.52 8.63
N SER A 255 -0.42 -7.50 7.43
CA SER A 255 -0.91 -8.24 6.27
C SER A 255 0.18 -9.18 5.75
N LEU A 256 -0.10 -10.47 5.77
CA LEU A 256 0.72 -11.51 5.15
C LEU A 256 -0.01 -12.01 3.90
N LEU A 257 0.62 -11.88 2.74
CA LEU A 257 0.03 -12.26 1.46
C LEU A 257 0.98 -13.21 0.74
N TRP A 258 0.45 -14.35 0.27
CA TRP A 258 1.20 -15.37 -0.45
C TRP A 258 2.48 -15.83 0.27
N SER A 259 2.43 -15.88 1.60
CA SER A 259 3.58 -16.13 2.49
C SER A 259 4.00 -17.60 2.59
N GLN A 260 3.14 -18.54 2.17
CA GLN A 260 3.40 -19.98 2.17
C GLN A 260 3.84 -20.57 3.53
N LEU A 261 3.31 -20.02 4.63
CA LEU A 261 3.58 -20.50 5.99
C LEU A 261 3.04 -21.92 6.16
N ARG A 262 3.82 -22.81 6.78
CA ARG A 262 3.46 -24.23 6.98
C ARG A 262 2.92 -24.50 8.38
N GLU A 263 3.57 -23.93 9.39
CA GLU A 263 3.18 -24.04 10.79
C GLU A 263 2.17 -22.95 11.16
N ASP A 264 1.36 -23.18 12.20
CA ASP A 264 0.38 -22.20 12.69
C ASP A 264 1.10 -20.93 13.15
N PRO A 265 0.96 -19.80 12.42
CA PRO A 265 1.70 -18.58 12.73
C PRO A 265 1.12 -17.82 13.92
N LEU A 266 -0.05 -18.21 14.43
CA LEU A 266 -0.77 -17.44 15.45
C LEU A 266 -0.03 -17.44 16.78
N GLN A 267 0.72 -18.50 17.11
CA GLN A 267 1.52 -18.53 18.34
C GLN A 267 2.58 -17.42 18.34
N SER A 268 3.34 -17.28 17.26
CA SER A 268 4.36 -16.23 17.12
C SER A 268 3.72 -14.85 17.08
N LEU A 269 2.65 -14.69 16.31
CA LEU A 269 1.96 -13.42 16.13
C LEU A 269 1.16 -12.97 17.35
N SER A 270 0.74 -13.89 18.24
CA SER A 270 -0.01 -13.57 19.46
C SER A 270 0.78 -12.66 20.41
N ARG A 271 2.11 -12.66 20.31
CA ARG A 271 3.03 -11.77 21.05
C ARG A 271 2.80 -10.30 20.69
N LEU A 272 2.24 -10.02 19.51
CA LEU A 272 1.96 -8.68 19.00
C LEU A 272 0.60 -8.18 19.52
N SER A 273 0.54 -7.92 20.83
CA SER A 273 -0.70 -7.60 21.55
C SER A 273 -1.39 -6.30 21.13
N ASN A 274 -0.71 -5.44 20.36
CA ASN A 274 -1.26 -4.19 19.82
C ASN A 274 -1.91 -4.34 18.44
N LEU A 275 -1.93 -5.54 17.85
CA LEU A 275 -2.61 -5.78 16.58
C LEU A 275 -4.10 -5.47 16.68
N THR A 276 -4.55 -4.60 15.79
CA THR A 276 -5.97 -4.25 15.55
C THR A 276 -6.47 -4.78 14.22
N TYR A 277 -5.55 -5.07 13.29
CA TYR A 277 -5.84 -5.61 11.97
C TYR A 277 -4.86 -6.74 11.64
N LEU A 278 -5.40 -7.91 11.30
CA LEU A 278 -4.64 -9.07 10.85
C LEU A 278 -5.27 -9.63 9.57
N GLN A 279 -4.46 -9.74 8.52
CA GLN A 279 -4.89 -10.28 7.23
C GLN A 279 -3.96 -11.39 6.76
N PHE A 280 -4.52 -12.55 6.45
CA PHE A 280 -3.90 -13.61 5.66
C PHE A 280 -4.59 -13.71 4.30
N THR A 281 -3.80 -13.73 3.22
CA THR A 281 -4.31 -13.97 1.86
C THR A 281 -3.36 -14.91 1.13
N GLY A 282 -3.70 -16.18 0.96
CA GLY A 282 -2.75 -17.19 0.47
C GLY A 282 -1.53 -17.35 1.38
N ALA A 283 -1.64 -16.95 2.65
CA ALA A 283 -0.49 -16.84 3.54
C ALA A 283 -0.10 -18.15 4.22
N TYR A 284 -1.05 -19.06 4.41
CA TYR A 284 -0.92 -20.26 5.23
C TYR A 284 -1.38 -21.50 4.44
N ASN A 285 -0.55 -22.54 4.45
CA ASN A 285 -0.73 -23.78 3.71
C ASN A 285 -1.03 -24.99 4.61
N GLY A 286 -1.06 -24.81 5.93
CA GLY A 286 -1.43 -25.88 6.85
C GLY A 286 -2.95 -26.04 7.01
N GLU A 287 -3.34 -26.98 7.85
CA GLU A 287 -4.73 -27.46 7.93
C GLU A 287 -5.53 -26.82 9.07
N GLN A 288 -4.84 -26.30 10.09
CA GLN A 288 -5.47 -25.84 11.33
C GLN A 288 -4.91 -24.49 11.80
N LEU A 289 -5.80 -23.60 12.19
CA LEU A 289 -5.48 -22.39 12.94
C LEU A 289 -6.20 -22.42 14.29
N ALA A 290 -5.46 -22.13 15.37
CA ALA A 290 -6.01 -22.09 16.72
C ALA A 290 -5.81 -20.70 17.35
N PHE A 291 -6.91 -20.03 17.68
CA PHE A 291 -6.91 -18.81 18.47
C PHE A 291 -7.13 -19.16 19.94
N LEU A 292 -6.06 -19.12 20.74
CA LEU A 292 -6.10 -19.50 22.17
C LEU A 292 -6.60 -18.36 23.07
N THR A 293 -7.04 -18.71 24.28
CA THR A 293 -7.51 -17.75 25.29
C THR A 293 -6.48 -16.65 25.54
N GLY A 294 -6.92 -15.38 25.52
CA GLY A 294 -6.09 -14.20 25.74
C GLY A 294 -5.27 -13.75 24.53
N TRP A 295 -5.32 -14.46 23.40
CA TRP A 295 -4.62 -14.04 22.19
C TRP A 295 -5.34 -12.89 21.48
N PHE A 296 -4.54 -11.96 20.96
CA PHE A 296 -4.98 -10.81 20.16
C PHE A 296 -6.07 -9.94 20.83
N PRO A 297 -5.84 -9.43 22.06
CA PRO A 297 -6.87 -8.77 22.86
C PRO A 297 -7.42 -7.48 22.24
N LYS A 298 -6.66 -6.82 21.35
CA LYS A 298 -7.04 -5.56 20.69
C LYS A 298 -7.47 -5.74 19.22
N LEU A 299 -7.52 -6.98 18.72
CA LEU A 299 -7.81 -7.24 17.32
C LEU A 299 -9.26 -6.87 17.00
N LYS A 300 -9.45 -5.98 16.03
CA LYS A 300 -10.77 -5.51 15.58
C LYS A 300 -11.17 -6.18 14.27
N ILE A 301 -10.22 -6.43 13.38
CA ILE A 301 -10.47 -6.97 12.05
C ILE A 301 -9.57 -8.17 11.80
N LEU A 302 -10.19 -9.31 11.53
CA LEU A 302 -9.53 -10.52 11.05
C LEU A 302 -10.01 -10.86 9.63
N TYR A 303 -9.07 -10.97 8.71
CA TYR A 303 -9.33 -11.42 7.34
C TYR A 303 -8.51 -12.68 7.04
N LEU A 304 -9.19 -13.78 6.71
CA LEU A 304 -8.58 -15.02 6.26
C LEU A 304 -9.08 -15.33 4.85
N GLY A 305 -8.18 -15.24 3.87
CA GLY A 305 -8.52 -15.37 2.46
C GLY A 305 -7.64 -16.37 1.71
N GLY A 306 -8.24 -17.17 0.83
CA GLY A 306 -7.49 -18.02 -0.11
C GLY A 306 -6.53 -18.98 0.59
N LEU A 307 -6.99 -19.64 1.65
CA LEU A 307 -6.22 -20.65 2.40
C LEU A 307 -6.78 -22.04 2.03
N PRO A 308 -6.27 -22.68 0.95
CA PRO A 308 -6.95 -23.82 0.33
C PRO A 308 -6.98 -25.06 1.22
N ASN A 309 -5.98 -25.26 2.09
CA ASN A 309 -5.84 -26.44 2.94
C ASN A 309 -6.48 -26.26 4.33
N LEU A 310 -6.85 -25.04 4.71
CA LEU A 310 -7.42 -24.76 6.02
C LEU A 310 -8.77 -25.46 6.14
N SER A 311 -8.82 -26.50 6.97
CA SER A 311 -10.02 -27.30 7.22
C SER A 311 -10.57 -27.08 8.64
N ARG A 312 -9.73 -26.61 9.56
CA ARG A 312 -10.10 -26.37 10.95
C ARG A 312 -9.70 -24.98 11.43
N LEU A 313 -10.67 -24.25 11.97
CA LEU A 313 -10.46 -23.01 12.68
C LEU A 313 -11.05 -23.16 14.08
N GLU A 314 -10.19 -23.13 15.09
CA GLU A 314 -10.57 -23.26 16.51
C GLU A 314 -10.41 -21.90 17.19
N ILE A 315 -11.44 -21.48 17.92
CA ILE A 315 -11.48 -20.22 18.68
C ILE A 315 -11.81 -20.58 20.12
N GLN A 316 -10.86 -20.37 21.03
CA GLN A 316 -11.11 -20.56 22.45
C GLN A 316 -11.85 -19.37 23.05
N GLN A 317 -12.60 -19.63 24.13
CA GLN A 317 -13.25 -18.57 24.88
C GLN A 317 -12.20 -17.56 25.39
N GLY A 318 -12.47 -16.27 25.22
CA GLY A 318 -11.55 -15.18 25.57
C GLY A 318 -10.43 -14.91 24.55
N ALA A 319 -10.46 -15.55 23.38
CA ALA A 319 -9.62 -15.15 22.25
C ALA A 319 -10.28 -13.98 21.48
N MET A 320 -9.48 -13.03 20.99
CA MET A 320 -9.95 -11.92 20.13
C MET A 320 -11.16 -11.15 20.70
N GLU A 321 -11.17 -10.86 22.01
CA GLU A 321 -12.34 -10.28 22.70
C GLU A 321 -12.83 -8.93 22.14
N SER A 322 -11.94 -8.19 21.45
CA SER A 322 -12.27 -6.90 20.82
C SER A 322 -12.69 -7.01 19.35
N LEU A 323 -12.93 -8.22 18.82
CA LEU A 323 -13.18 -8.41 17.39
C LEU A 323 -14.49 -7.74 16.97
N GLU A 324 -14.41 -6.92 15.92
CA GLU A 324 -15.55 -6.20 15.34
C GLU A 324 -15.93 -6.82 13.99
N ALA A 325 -14.95 -7.28 13.21
CA ALA A 325 -15.16 -7.83 11.88
C ALA A 325 -14.36 -9.13 11.64
N LEU A 326 -15.06 -10.18 11.22
CA LEU A 326 -14.50 -11.45 10.76
C LEU A 326 -14.86 -11.68 9.29
N CYS A 327 -13.84 -11.79 8.44
CA CYS A 327 -13.98 -12.04 7.01
C CYS A 327 -13.27 -13.33 6.64
N LEU A 328 -14.03 -14.33 6.20
CA LEU A 328 -13.53 -15.59 5.67
C LEU A 328 -13.82 -15.65 4.17
N HIS A 329 -12.79 -15.78 3.35
CA HIS A 329 -12.90 -15.71 1.90
C HIS A 329 -12.19 -16.90 1.24
N ASN A 330 -12.91 -17.67 0.41
CA ASN A 330 -12.37 -18.76 -0.40
C ASN A 330 -11.52 -19.75 0.43
N LEU A 331 -12.13 -20.33 1.47
CA LEU A 331 -11.53 -21.33 2.35
C LEU A 331 -12.01 -22.73 1.89
N SER A 332 -11.37 -23.23 0.84
CA SER A 332 -11.89 -24.35 0.02
C SER A 332 -12.11 -25.66 0.80
N SER A 333 -11.21 -25.99 1.72
CA SER A 333 -11.29 -27.22 2.53
C SER A 333 -12.16 -27.10 3.78
N MET A 334 -12.69 -25.91 4.07
CA MET A 334 -13.47 -25.66 5.28
C MET A 334 -14.94 -26.02 5.03
N THR A 335 -15.40 -27.11 5.63
CA THR A 335 -16.77 -27.61 5.51
C THR A 335 -17.59 -27.44 6.79
N LYS A 336 -16.94 -27.13 7.91
CA LYS A 336 -17.58 -26.93 9.20
C LYS A 336 -17.46 -25.48 9.65
N VAL A 337 -18.48 -25.01 10.36
CA VAL A 337 -18.43 -23.73 11.07
C VAL A 337 -17.28 -23.76 12.09
N PRO A 338 -16.46 -22.69 12.19
CA PRO A 338 -15.36 -22.64 13.15
C PRO A 338 -15.82 -22.90 14.58
N ALA A 339 -15.13 -23.77 15.30
CA ALA A 339 -15.49 -24.09 16.68
C ALA A 339 -15.22 -22.88 17.59
N GLY A 340 -16.19 -22.49 18.42
CA GLY A 340 -16.08 -21.35 19.34
C GLY A 340 -16.28 -19.98 18.70
N ILE A 341 -16.74 -19.92 17.44
CA ILE A 341 -17.13 -18.67 16.78
C ILE A 341 -18.25 -17.93 17.53
N GLU A 342 -19.08 -18.65 18.29
CA GLU A 342 -20.09 -18.10 19.18
C GLU A 342 -19.51 -17.20 20.27
N PHE A 343 -18.24 -17.42 20.68
CA PHE A 343 -17.56 -16.59 21.67
C PHE A 343 -17.22 -15.20 21.13
N LEU A 344 -17.23 -15.02 19.80
CA LEU A 344 -16.93 -13.73 19.16
C LEU A 344 -18.18 -12.84 19.02
N MET A 345 -19.36 -13.34 19.40
CA MET A 345 -20.61 -12.62 19.21
C MET A 345 -20.91 -11.66 20.36
N PRO A 346 -21.44 -10.45 20.08
CA PRO A 346 -21.87 -9.95 18.77
C PRO A 346 -20.73 -9.29 17.96
N LEU A 347 -20.55 -9.73 16.71
CA LEU A 347 -19.72 -9.02 15.71
C LEU A 347 -20.52 -7.92 14.99
N GLN A 348 -19.84 -6.85 14.57
CA GLN A 348 -20.42 -5.83 13.68
C GLN A 348 -20.53 -6.34 12.24
N TYR A 349 -19.51 -7.08 11.78
CA TYR A 349 -19.46 -7.63 10.42
C TYR A 349 -18.96 -9.06 10.44
N LEU A 350 -19.79 -9.99 9.98
CA LEU A 350 -19.40 -11.38 9.73
C LEU A 350 -19.62 -11.68 8.24
N ASN A 351 -18.55 -12.00 7.51
CA ASN A 351 -18.61 -12.18 6.06
C ASN A 351 -17.97 -13.50 5.63
N PHE A 352 -18.72 -14.31 4.89
CA PHE A 352 -18.32 -15.61 4.34
C PHE A 352 -18.36 -15.58 2.81
N ARG A 353 -17.25 -15.26 2.15
CA ARG A 353 -17.19 -15.15 0.69
C ARG A 353 -16.65 -16.42 0.05
N GLU A 354 -17.24 -16.84 -1.06
CA GLU A 354 -16.82 -18.03 -1.83
C GLU A 354 -16.73 -19.29 -0.94
N ILE A 355 -17.73 -19.49 -0.09
CA ILE A 355 -17.83 -20.70 0.76
C ILE A 355 -18.41 -21.89 -0.02
N THR A 356 -18.12 -23.09 0.49
CA THR A 356 -18.66 -24.35 -0.05
C THR A 356 -20.14 -24.52 0.33
N ILE A 357 -20.87 -25.31 -0.46
CA ILE A 357 -22.27 -25.65 -0.18
C ILE A 357 -22.40 -26.41 1.15
N ASP A 358 -21.45 -27.29 1.46
CA ASP A 358 -21.41 -28.02 2.73
C ASP A 358 -21.25 -27.08 3.92
N PHE A 359 -20.35 -26.09 3.81
CA PHE A 359 -20.20 -25.07 4.84
C PHE A 359 -21.49 -24.27 5.04
N LEU A 360 -22.15 -23.87 3.94
CA LEU A 360 -23.43 -23.15 4.03
C LEU A 360 -24.52 -24.00 4.70
N ALA A 361 -24.59 -25.29 4.38
CA ALA A 361 -25.55 -26.21 4.99
C ALA A 361 -25.32 -26.35 6.50
N GLU A 362 -24.06 -26.43 6.94
CA GLU A 362 -23.71 -26.47 8.36
C GLU A 362 -23.97 -25.13 9.06
N LEU A 363 -23.63 -24.01 8.42
CA LEU A 363 -23.87 -22.67 8.95
C LEU A 363 -25.36 -22.43 9.23
N ARG A 364 -26.25 -22.90 8.34
CA ARG A 364 -27.72 -22.84 8.52
C ARG A 364 -28.24 -23.68 9.69
N ARG A 365 -27.50 -24.73 10.09
CA ARG A 365 -27.82 -25.58 11.24
C ARG A 365 -27.23 -25.07 12.55
N SER A 366 -26.20 -24.21 12.46
CA SER A 366 -25.50 -23.66 13.62
C SER A 366 -26.35 -22.66 14.40
N ALA A 367 -26.01 -22.47 15.69
CA ALA A 367 -26.69 -21.53 16.59
C ALA A 367 -26.44 -20.04 16.27
N ILE A 368 -25.64 -19.74 15.24
CA ILE A 368 -25.32 -18.38 14.79
C ILE A 368 -26.51 -17.84 13.97
N GLY A 369 -27.60 -17.52 14.65
CA GLY A 369 -28.88 -17.14 14.03
C GLY A 369 -28.84 -15.87 13.17
N GLY A 370 -29.57 -15.93 12.05
CA GLY A 370 -30.25 -14.87 11.24
C GLY A 370 -29.64 -13.48 11.05
N ASP A 371 -29.62 -13.00 9.79
CA ASP A 371 -29.33 -11.65 9.26
C ASP A 371 -28.01 -10.95 9.66
N ARG A 372 -27.20 -11.55 10.53
CA ARG A 372 -25.95 -10.97 11.05
C ARG A 372 -24.70 -11.28 10.23
N TRP A 373 -24.84 -11.99 9.12
CA TRP A 373 -23.73 -12.38 8.27
C TRP A 373 -24.09 -12.34 6.80
N TRP A 374 -23.11 -11.95 5.98
CA TRP A 374 -23.21 -11.88 4.53
C TRP A 374 -22.45 -13.05 3.93
N TYR A 375 -22.96 -13.64 2.85
CA TYR A 375 -22.26 -14.73 2.18
C TYR A 375 -22.32 -14.67 0.66
N THR A 376 -21.32 -15.26 0.01
CA THR A 376 -21.35 -15.62 -1.41
C THR A 376 -20.92 -17.08 -1.58
N LEU A 377 -21.53 -17.79 -2.53
CA LEU A 377 -21.15 -19.16 -2.86
C LEU A 377 -20.02 -19.16 -3.88
N ARG A 378 -19.21 -20.21 -3.84
CA ARG A 378 -18.29 -20.55 -4.92
C ARG A 378 -19.07 -21.30 -6.00
N ASP A 379 -19.00 -20.83 -7.23
CA ASP A 379 -19.59 -21.50 -8.40
C ASP A 379 -18.97 -22.89 -8.66
#